data_AF-A0A8C7WUH4-F1
#
_entry.id   AF-A0A8C7WUH4-F1
#
_cell.length_a   1.000
_cell.length_b   1.000
_cell.length_c   1.000
_cell.angle_alpha   90.00
_cell.angle_beta   90.00
_cell.angle_gamma   90.00
#
_symmetry.space_group_name_H-M   'P 1'
#
loop_
_entity.id
_entity.type
_entity.pdbx_description
1 polymer ?
#
loop_
_entity_poly.entity_id
_entity_poly.type
_entity_poly.pdbx_seq_one_letter_code
_entity_poly.pdbx_strand_id
1 'polypeptide(L)' 'LEMAERAALLESYLNCHVCSETFNDPVTLSCNHNFCSSCLQKFWEQSQNKNCPICKRKPLEEHPGVNFGLKELADSF' A
#
# COMPACT_ATOMS: atom_id res chain seq x y z
N LEU A 1 15.18 -11.37 21.61
CA LEU A 1 13.74 -11.11 21.72
C LEU A 1 13.39 -9.70 21.26
N GLU A 2 14.05 -8.64 21.78
CA GLU A 2 13.78 -7.24 21.34
C GLU A 2 13.91 -7.00 19.82
N MET A 3 14.89 -7.62 19.15
CA MET A 3 15.06 -7.44 17.69
C MET A 3 13.93 -8.06 16.86
N ALA A 4 13.37 -9.19 17.32
CA ALA A 4 12.26 -9.86 16.64
C ALA A 4 10.95 -9.07 16.81
N GLU A 5 10.73 -8.48 17.98
CA GLU A 5 9.57 -7.60 18.23
C GLU A 5 9.65 -6.31 17.39
N ARG A 6 10.85 -5.73 17.24
CA ARG A 6 11.06 -4.57 16.36
C ARG A 6 10.86 -4.91 14.89
N ALA A 7 11.29 -6.10 14.46
CA ALA A 7 11.06 -6.59 13.10
C ALA A 7 9.57 -6.78 12.81
N ALA A 8 8.83 -7.44 13.72
CA ALA A 8 7.38 -7.64 13.59
C ALA A 8 6.60 -6.31 13.59
N LEU A 9 7.01 -5.33 14.41
CA LEU A 9 6.44 -3.99 14.38
C LEU A 9 6.70 -3.30 13.04
N LEU A 10 7.91 -3.41 12.50
CA LEU A 10 8.27 -2.79 11.22
C LEU A 10 7.51 -3.44 10.05
N GLU A 11 7.41 -4.77 10.04
CA GLU A 11 6.60 -5.53 9.09
C GLU A 11 5.14 -5.06 9.10
N SER A 12 4.56 -4.78 10.27
CA SER A 12 3.19 -4.26 10.36
C SER A 12 2.97 -2.91 9.65
N TYR A 13 4.01 -2.07 9.54
CA TYR A 13 3.95 -0.81 8.78
C TYR A 13 4.09 -1.02 7.26
N LEU A 14 4.52 -2.21 6.84
CA LEU A 14 4.68 -2.60 5.44
C LEU A 14 3.46 -3.39 4.92
N ASN A 15 2.36 -3.40 5.68
CA ASN A 15 1.14 -4.11 5.30
C ASN A 15 0.14 -3.22 4.56
N CYS A 16 -0.47 -3.80 3.53
CA CYS A 16 -1.54 -3.20 2.78
C CYS A 16 -2.83 -3.17 3.60
N HIS A 17 -3.45 -1.99 3.72
CA HIS A 17 -4.69 -1.82 4.50
C HIS A 17 -5.92 -2.49 3.87
N VAL A 18 -5.80 -3.03 2.65
CA VAL A 18 -6.89 -3.73 1.95
C VAL A 18 -6.83 -5.24 2.16
N CYS A 19 -5.66 -5.85 2.01
CA CYS A 19 -5.49 -7.30 2.17
C CYS A 19 -4.87 -7.71 3.51
N SER A 20 -4.35 -6.77 4.30
CA SER A 20 -3.63 -6.97 5.57
C SER A 20 -2.30 -7.74 5.46
N GLU A 21 -1.85 -8.04 4.24
CA GLU A 21 -0.56 -8.67 3.94
C GLU A 21 0.51 -7.62 3.61
N THR A 22 1.79 -8.01 3.69
CA THR A 22 2.93 -7.22 3.21
C THR A 22 2.71 -6.73 1.78
N PHE A 23 3.15 -5.51 1.48
CA PHE A 23 2.96 -4.90 0.16
C PHE A 23 3.54 -5.74 -0.97
N ASN A 24 2.71 -6.08 -1.96
CA ASN A 24 3.14 -6.61 -3.25
C ASN A 24 2.92 -5.55 -4.34
N ASP A 25 3.99 -5.12 -4.99
CA ASP A 25 4.01 -3.98 -5.93
C ASP A 25 3.26 -2.76 -5.35
N PRO A 26 3.76 -2.17 -4.25
CA PRO A 26 3.10 -1.05 -3.59
C PRO A 26 2.96 0.14 -4.53
N VAL A 27 1.80 0.78 -4.51
CA VAL A 27 1.54 2.06 -5.17
C VAL A 27 1.24 3.13 -4.11
N THR A 28 1.82 4.31 -4.27
CA THR A 28 1.60 5.45 -3.37
C THR A 28 0.68 6.45 -4.04
N LEU A 29 -0.46 6.73 -3.43
CA LEU A 29 -1.34 7.79 -3.90
C LEU A 29 -0.80 9.17 -3.49
N SER A 30 -1.25 10.24 -4.16
CA SER A 30 -0.90 11.63 -3.81
C SER A 30 -1.32 12.05 -2.39
N CYS A 31 -2.14 11.25 -1.70
CA CYS A 31 -2.47 11.42 -0.29
C CYS A 31 -1.55 10.65 0.67
N ASN A 32 -0.43 10.10 0.15
CA ASN A 32 0.60 9.32 0.84
C ASN A 32 0.17 7.97 1.43
N HIS A 33 -1.03 7.48 1.11
CA HIS A 33 -1.44 6.13 1.46
C HIS A 33 -0.95 5.12 0.42
N ASN A 34 -0.55 3.95 0.91
CA ASN A 34 0.07 2.89 0.13
C ASN A 34 -0.83 1.65 0.09
N PHE A 35 -0.86 0.97 -1.06
CA PHE A 35 -1.65 -0.23 -1.29
C PHE A 35 -0.90 -1.16 -2.23
N CYS A 36 -1.16 -2.46 -2.22
CA CYS A 36 -0.76 -3.32 -3.34
C CYS A 36 -1.46 -2.83 -4.61
N SER A 37 -0.75 -2.78 -5.73
CA SER A 37 -1.30 -2.34 -7.03
C SER A 37 -2.61 -3.07 -7.36
N SER A 38 -2.63 -4.39 -7.22
CA SER A 38 -3.81 -5.23 -7.48
C SER A 38 -4.97 -4.98 -6.52
N CYS A 39 -4.69 -4.64 -5.26
CA CYS A 39 -5.72 -4.34 -4.26
C CYS A 39 -6.40 -3.00 -4.56
N LEU A 40 -5.60 -1.98 -4.90
CA LEU A 40 -6.12 -0.68 -5.27
C LEU A 40 -6.96 -0.75 -6.54
N GLN A 41 -6.48 -1.47 -7.57
CA GLN A 41 -7.21 -1.66 -8.82
C GLN A 41 -8.58 -2.30 -8.58
N LYS A 42 -8.63 -3.43 -7.84
CA LYS A 42 -9.89 -4.11 -7.50
C LYS A 42 -10.85 -3.18 -6.75
N PHE A 43 -10.34 -2.38 -5.82
CA PHE A 43 -11.16 -1.42 -5.08
C PHE A 43 -11.75 -0.35 -6.01
N TRP A 44 -10.98 0.18 -6.95
CA TRP A 44 -11.46 1.18 -7.91
C TRP A 44 -12.52 0.60 -8.87
N GLU A 45 -12.32 -0.63 -9.33
CA GLU A 45 -13.31 -1.35 -10.16
C GLU A 45 -14.63 -1.55 -9.41
N GLN A 46 -14.58 -1.98 -8.14
CA GLN A 46 -15.78 -2.22 -7.32
C GLN A 46 -16.50 -0.93 -6.90
N SER A 47 -15.75 0.11 -6.53
CA SER A 47 -16.32 1.36 -6.02
C SER A 47 -16.77 2.32 -7.12
N GLN A 48 -16.45 2.01 -8.39
CA GLN A 48 -16.70 2.85 -9.57
C GLN A 48 -16.14 4.28 -9.42
N ASN A 49 -15.10 4.45 -8.60
CA ASN A 49 -14.37 5.71 -8.44
C ASN A 49 -12.91 5.45 -8.09
N LYS A 50 -12.03 6.40 -8.39
CA LYS A 50 -10.59 6.28 -8.13
C LYS A 50 -10.18 6.77 -6.73
N ASN A 51 -11.10 6.96 -5.78
CA ASN A 51 -10.74 7.56 -4.49
C ASN A 51 -9.84 6.65 -3.65
N CYS A 52 -9.06 7.26 -2.76
CA CYS A 52 -8.27 6.54 -1.77
C CYS A 52 -9.17 5.65 -0.88
N PRO A 53 -8.86 4.35 -0.72
CA PRO A 53 -9.61 3.46 0.18
C PRO A 53 -9.70 3.97 1.62
N ILE A 54 -8.68 4.69 2.11
CA ILE A 54 -8.58 5.16 3.50
C ILE A 54 -9.26 6.53 3.66
N CYS A 55 -8.68 7.58 3.06
CA CYS A 55 -9.12 8.96 3.30
C CYS A 55 -10.14 9.50 2.28
N LYS A 56 -10.56 8.69 1.30
CA LYS A 56 -11.54 9.03 0.26
C LYS A 56 -11.16 10.22 -0.64
N ARG A 57 -9.94 10.75 -0.54
CA ARG A 57 -9.43 11.78 -1.45
C ARG A 57 -9.25 11.23 -2.85
N LYS A 58 -9.62 12.03 -3.85
CA LYS A 58 -9.35 11.73 -5.25
C LYS A 58 -7.83 11.84 -5.51
N PRO A 59 -7.20 10.85 -6.15
CA PRO A 59 -5.80 10.91 -6.51
C PRO A 59 -5.57 11.98 -7.58
N LEU A 60 -4.39 12.58 -7.57
CA LEU A 60 -3.96 13.52 -8.61
C LEU A 60 -3.58 12.79 -9.90
N GLU A 61 -2.97 11.62 -9.77
CA GLU A 61 -2.56 10.77 -10.88
C GLU A 61 -3.59 9.68 -11.16
N GLU A 62 -3.88 9.47 -12.44
CA GLU A 62 -4.83 8.45 -12.89
C GLU A 62 -4.31 7.02 -12.79
N HIS A 63 -2.99 6.87 -12.86
CA HIS A 63 -2.24 5.61 -12.89
C HIS A 63 -0.98 5.75 -12.03
N PRO A 64 -1.10 5.66 -10.69
CA PRO A 64 0.06 5.74 -9.81
C PRO A 64 1.02 4.59 -10.11
N GLY A 65 2.30 4.92 -10.26
CA GLY A 65 3.36 3.95 -10.47
C GLY A 65 3.69 3.16 -9.20
N VAL A 66 4.43 2.06 -9.37
CA VAL A 66 4.98 1.30 -8.26
C VAL A 66 6.02 2.14 -7.51
N ASN A 67 5.91 2.19 -6.19
CA ASN A 67 6.90 2.76 -5.31
C ASN A 67 8.02 1.74 -5.08
N PHE A 68 9.07 1.79 -5.91
CA PHE A 68 10.18 0.84 -5.86
C PHE A 68 10.91 0.84 -4.51
N GLY A 69 11.08 2.00 -3.86
CA GLY A 69 11.72 2.04 -2.54
C GLY A 69 10.90 1.34 -1.47
N LEU A 70 9.58 1.53 -1.48
CA LEU A 70 8.69 0.79 -0.57
C LEU A 70 8.65 -0.70 -0.92
N LYS A 71 8.78 -1.05 -2.20
CA LYS A 71 8.86 -2.44 -2.64
C LYS A 71 10.13 -3.11 -2.13
N GLU A 72 11.30 -2.51 -2.33
CA GLU A 72 12.57 -3.03 -1.83
C GLU A 72 12.55 -3.23 -0.31
N LEU A 73 11.92 -2.29 0.42
CA LEU A 73 11.73 -2.43 1.86
C LEU A 73 10.81 -3.61 2.20
N ALA A 74 9.67 -3.74 1.52
CA ALA A 74 8.72 -4.85 1.73
C ALA A 74 9.35 -6.22 1.42
N ASP A 75 10.14 -6.32 0.36
CA ASP A 75 10.83 -7.55 -0.07
C ASP A 75 11.98 -7.96 0.89
N SER A 76 12.37 -7.08 1.83
CA SER A 76 13.44 -7.34 2.81
C SER A 76 12.95 -7.98 4.12
N PHE A 77 11.64 -8.15 4.28
CA PHE A 77 10.99 -8.84 5.41
C PHE A 77 10.47 -10.20 4.96
#